data_AF-A0A8J8NI99-F1
#
_entry.id   AF-A0A8J8NI99-F1
#
_cell.length_a   1.000
_cell.length_b   1.000
_cell.length_c   1.000
_cell.angle_alpha   90.00
_cell.angle_beta   90.00
_cell.angle_gamma   90.00
#
_symmetry.space_group_name_H-M   'P 1'
#
loop_
_entity.id
_entity.type
_entity.pdbx_description
1 polymer ?
#
loop_
_entity_poly.entity_id
_entity_poly.type
_entity_poly.pdbx_seq_one_letter_code
_entity_poly.pdbx_strand_id
1 'polypeptide(L)'
;MLSTDEQKKQRFSRFTVFLQNRDELLAYLKKFQFLVTVDAIQKGLSNNFQQSSELIISSIMQFLRPKVMVGLTYNNEDLAETYLEKLEKELGYKHLHLETLCEEELAKGTPQGKQMGAFINSGQVVPPQMQIELLRKYLYDDPKSNKFILTSFPEKYQEFRTFEERLFPITGLINFLKENKTTNIAKIHNRLNNNISFL
;
A
#
# COMPACT_ATOMS: atom_id res chain seq x y z
N MET A 1 14.60 23.97 -42.00
CA MET A 1 14.09 23.19 -40.84
C MET A 1 15.29 22.83 -39.96
N LEU A 2 15.18 22.91 -38.64
CA LEU A 2 16.29 22.58 -37.71
C LEU A 2 16.64 21.09 -37.79
N SER A 3 17.93 20.76 -37.69
CA SER A 3 18.38 19.37 -37.61
C SER A 3 17.92 18.69 -36.31
N THR A 4 17.86 17.36 -36.30
CA THR A 4 17.43 16.57 -35.13
C THR A 4 18.24 16.89 -33.87
N ASP A 5 19.54 17.16 -34.02
CA ASP A 5 20.44 17.49 -32.91
C ASP A 5 20.30 18.93 -32.43
N GLU A 6 20.02 19.87 -33.33
CA GLU A 6 19.66 21.24 -32.95
C GLU A 6 18.32 21.29 -32.24
N GLN A 7 17.34 20.49 -32.66
CA GLN A 7 16.06 20.35 -31.97
C GLN A 7 16.23 19.74 -30.57
N LYS A 8 17.11 18.75 -30.40
CA LYS A 8 17.47 18.19 -29.09
C LYS A 8 18.15 19.22 -28.19
N LYS A 9 19.16 19.95 -28.69
CA LYS A 9 19.82 21.04 -27.95
C LYS A 9 18.84 22.13 -27.55
N GLN A 10 17.92 22.50 -28.44
CA GLN A 10 16.92 23.52 -28.16
C GLN A 10 15.87 23.06 -27.14
N ARG A 11 15.44 21.78 -27.19
CA ARG A 11 14.58 21.18 -26.15
C ARG A 11 15.30 21.10 -24.81
N PHE A 12 16.57 20.69 -24.81
CA PHE A 12 17.37 20.60 -23.60
C PHE A 12 17.59 21.99 -22.98
N SER A 13 17.92 23.01 -23.79
CA SER A 13 18.10 24.39 -23.35
C SER A 13 16.79 25.02 -22.83
N ARG A 14 15.65 24.79 -23.51
CA ARG A 14 14.34 25.18 -22.98
C ARG A 14 14.01 24.49 -21.66
N PHE A 15 14.36 23.21 -21.54
CA PHE A 15 14.19 22.45 -20.30
C PHE A 15 15.12 22.96 -19.17
N THR A 16 16.37 23.35 -19.48
CA THR A 16 17.29 23.92 -18.47
C THR A 16 16.83 25.29 -17.99
N VAL A 17 16.39 26.17 -18.90
CA VAL A 17 15.79 27.47 -18.55
C VAL A 17 14.48 27.30 -17.76
N PHE A 18 13.69 26.27 -18.10
CA PHE A 18 12.50 25.89 -17.34
C PHE A 18 12.81 25.39 -15.93
N LEU A 19 13.93 24.66 -15.74
CA LEU A 19 14.38 24.19 -14.42
C LEU A 19 14.97 25.31 -13.55
N GLN A 20 15.72 26.25 -14.13
CA GLN A 20 16.35 27.38 -13.41
C GLN A 20 15.31 28.33 -12.77
N ASN A 21 14.16 28.53 -13.43
CA ASN A 21 13.05 29.31 -12.86
C ASN A 21 12.18 28.53 -11.87
N ARG A 22 12.56 27.27 -11.59
CA ARG A 22 11.82 26.36 -10.72
C ARG A 22 12.46 26.25 -9.35
N ASP A 23 13.55 26.95 -9.04
CA ASP A 23 14.24 26.79 -7.74
C ASP A 23 13.32 27.08 -6.55
N GLU A 24 12.45 28.10 -6.63
CA GLU A 24 11.46 28.36 -5.58
C GLU A 24 10.38 27.28 -5.51
N LEU A 25 9.84 26.83 -6.65
CA LEU A 25 8.83 25.78 -6.71
C LEU A 25 9.41 24.41 -6.31
N LEU A 26 10.64 24.10 -6.68
CA LEU A 26 11.36 22.89 -6.26
C LEU A 26 11.70 22.98 -4.77
N ALA A 27 12.15 24.12 -4.27
CA ALA A 27 12.35 24.34 -2.83
C ALA A 27 11.04 24.22 -2.05
N TYR A 28 9.92 24.66 -2.63
CA TYR A 28 8.58 24.48 -2.07
C TYR A 28 8.14 23.00 -2.11
N LEU A 29 8.27 22.33 -3.26
CA LEU A 29 7.89 20.94 -3.45
C LEU A 29 8.75 19.96 -2.63
N LYS A 30 10.04 20.26 -2.43
CA LYS A 30 10.96 19.50 -1.54
C LYS A 30 10.52 19.48 -0.08
N LYS A 31 9.61 20.37 0.34
CA LYS A 31 9.02 20.36 1.69
C LYS A 31 7.94 19.28 1.85
N PHE A 32 7.46 18.69 0.75
CA PHE A 32 6.39 17.69 0.79
C PHE A 32 6.94 16.27 0.65
N GLN A 33 6.43 15.37 1.49
CA GLN A 33 6.82 13.95 1.51
C GLN A 33 6.38 13.16 0.25
N PHE A 34 5.59 13.74 -0.65
CA PHE A 34 5.14 13.08 -1.89
C PHE A 34 6.06 13.34 -3.10
N LEU A 35 7.04 14.25 -3.01
CA LEU A 35 8.00 14.46 -4.10
C LEU A 35 9.08 13.39 -4.03
N VAL A 36 9.01 12.39 -4.92
CA VAL A 36 10.09 11.41 -5.10
C VAL A 36 10.97 11.82 -6.25
N THR A 37 12.23 12.10 -5.91
CA THR A 37 13.29 12.27 -6.90
C THR A 37 13.86 10.90 -7.20
N VAL A 38 13.63 10.42 -8.41
CA VAL A 38 14.28 9.21 -8.90
C VAL A 38 15.52 9.64 -9.67
N ASP A 39 16.69 9.37 -9.11
CA ASP A 39 17.96 9.61 -9.78
C ASP A 39 18.32 8.38 -10.63
N ALA A 40 18.17 8.51 -11.96
CA ALA A 40 18.54 7.46 -12.90
C ALA A 40 20.05 7.17 -12.91
N ILE A 41 20.86 8.05 -12.32
CA ILE A 41 22.31 7.97 -12.27
C ILE A 41 22.76 8.27 -10.83
N GLN A 42 22.35 7.45 -9.86
CA GLN A 42 23.07 7.46 -8.59
C GLN A 42 24.53 7.10 -8.88
N LYS A 43 25.42 8.09 -8.74
CA LYS A 43 26.88 7.93 -8.76
C LYS A 43 27.27 6.87 -7.71
N GLY A 44 27.38 5.62 -8.14
CA GLY A 44 27.87 4.51 -7.33
C GLY A 44 27.09 3.20 -7.39
N LEU A 45 25.89 3.13 -8.01
CA LEU A 45 25.05 1.92 -7.90
C LEU A 45 24.69 1.17 -9.19
N SER A 46 24.95 1.69 -10.40
CA SER A 46 25.02 0.81 -11.59
C SER A 46 25.61 1.52 -12.81
N ASN A 47 26.64 0.94 -13.41
CA ASN A 47 27.04 1.26 -14.79
C ASN A 47 26.10 0.61 -15.83
N ASN A 48 24.91 0.13 -15.42
CA ASN A 48 23.98 -0.63 -16.26
C ASN A 48 22.54 -0.08 -16.17
N PHE A 49 22.02 0.34 -17.33
CA PHE A 49 20.67 0.89 -17.54
C PHE A 49 19.53 0.02 -16.96
N GLN A 50 19.69 -1.31 -17.01
CA GLN A 50 18.66 -2.25 -16.55
C GLN A 50 18.39 -2.09 -15.03
N GLN A 51 19.43 -2.04 -14.22
CA GLN A 51 19.32 -1.91 -12.76
C GLN A 51 18.75 -0.55 -12.37
N SER A 52 19.13 0.53 -13.07
CA SER A 52 18.54 1.84 -12.87
C SER A 52 17.04 1.82 -13.13
N SER A 53 16.60 1.19 -14.23
CA SER A 53 15.18 1.10 -14.60
C SER A 53 14.32 0.37 -13.55
N GLU A 54 14.84 -0.71 -12.96
CA GLU A 54 14.15 -1.47 -11.91
C GLU A 54 13.98 -0.63 -10.63
N LEU A 55 14.99 0.16 -10.25
CA LEU A 55 14.89 1.09 -9.13
C LEU A 55 13.86 2.20 -9.38
N ILE A 56 13.78 2.72 -10.61
CA ILE A 56 12.76 3.71 -10.98
C ILE A 56 11.37 3.08 -10.88
N ILE A 57 11.18 1.90 -11.48
CA ILE A 57 9.90 1.20 -11.52
C ILE A 57 9.45 0.90 -10.08
N SER A 58 10.31 0.31 -9.25
CA SER A 58 9.97 0.03 -7.84
C SER A 58 9.61 1.31 -7.06
N SER A 59 10.34 2.40 -7.28
CA SER A 59 10.08 3.71 -6.67
C SER A 59 8.75 4.33 -7.11
N ILE A 60 8.28 4.05 -8.33
CA ILE A 60 6.96 4.51 -8.82
C ILE A 60 5.86 3.58 -8.31
N MET A 61 6.06 2.27 -8.38
CA MET A 61 5.06 1.25 -8.04
C MET A 61 4.61 1.35 -6.58
N GLN A 62 5.48 1.75 -5.66
CA GLN A 62 5.10 2.01 -4.26
C GLN A 62 4.02 3.10 -4.11
N PHE A 63 3.90 4.03 -5.06
CA PHE A 63 2.86 5.08 -5.06
C PHE A 63 1.56 4.63 -5.71
N LEU A 64 1.61 3.60 -6.55
CA LEU A 64 0.47 3.10 -7.31
C LEU A 64 -0.26 1.94 -6.61
N ARG A 65 0.33 1.37 -5.56
CA ARG A 65 -0.26 0.26 -4.81
C ARG A 65 -1.54 0.68 -4.05
N PRO A 66 -2.46 -0.27 -3.80
CA PRO A 66 -3.59 -0.03 -2.91
C PRO A 66 -3.17 0.47 -1.51
N LYS A 67 -3.93 1.41 -0.96
CA LYS A 67 -3.78 1.85 0.44
C LYS A 67 -4.65 0.96 1.32
N VAL A 68 -4.01 0.09 2.10
CA VAL A 68 -4.70 -0.82 3.02
C VAL A 68 -4.46 -0.39 4.45
N MET A 69 -5.52 0.00 5.15
CA MET A 69 -5.55 0.16 6.60
C MET A 69 -6.12 -1.11 7.24
N VAL A 70 -5.75 -1.41 8.49
CA VAL A 70 -6.29 -2.54 9.25
C VAL A 70 -7.07 -2.01 10.45
N GLY A 71 -8.32 -2.43 10.59
CA GLY A 71 -9.21 -2.06 11.69
C GLY A 71 -9.27 -3.16 12.75
N LEU A 72 -8.82 -2.85 13.97
CA LEU A 72 -8.88 -3.72 15.14
C LEU A 72 -10.20 -3.47 15.89
N THR A 73 -11.23 -4.25 15.53
CA THR A 73 -12.61 -4.04 15.95
C THR A 73 -12.94 -4.59 17.33
N TYR A 74 -12.23 -5.64 17.78
CA TYR A 74 -12.49 -6.40 19.02
C TYR A 74 -12.52 -5.56 20.31
N ASN A 75 -11.91 -4.37 20.30
CA ASN A 75 -11.90 -3.49 21.47
C ASN A 75 -13.18 -2.65 21.58
N ASN A 76 -13.84 -2.33 20.46
CA ASN A 76 -15.06 -1.52 20.41
C ASN A 76 -15.78 -1.67 19.06
N GLU A 77 -16.62 -2.70 18.95
CA GLU A 77 -17.33 -3.05 17.72
C GLU A 77 -18.29 -1.95 17.26
N ASP A 78 -19.10 -1.39 18.16
CA ASP A 78 -20.07 -0.32 17.84
C ASP A 78 -19.37 0.93 17.25
N LEU A 79 -18.23 1.31 17.84
CA LEU A 79 -17.43 2.42 17.32
C LEU A 79 -16.79 2.06 15.98
N ALA A 80 -16.28 0.83 15.85
CA ALA A 80 -15.69 0.37 14.60
C ALA A 80 -16.72 0.42 13.46
N GLU A 81 -17.93 -0.09 13.66
CA GLU A 81 -19.02 -0.07 12.68
C GLU A 81 -19.31 1.36 12.22
N THR A 82 -19.50 2.29 13.17
CA THR A 82 -19.75 3.71 12.87
C THR A 82 -18.63 4.33 12.02
N TYR A 83 -17.37 4.00 12.28
CA TYR A 83 -16.23 4.53 11.54
C TYR A 83 -16.05 3.87 10.17
N LEU A 84 -16.28 2.57 10.07
CA LEU A 84 -16.23 1.83 8.80
C LEU A 84 -17.24 2.41 7.82
N GLU A 85 -18.47 2.64 8.26
CA GLU A 85 -19.49 3.28 7.41
C GLU A 85 -19.06 4.67 6.89
N LYS A 86 -18.45 5.50 7.75
CA LYS A 86 -17.95 6.82 7.34
C LYS A 86 -16.79 6.72 6.36
N LEU A 87 -15.87 5.78 6.57
CA LEU A 87 -14.75 5.55 5.67
C LEU A 87 -15.24 5.18 4.26
N GLU A 88 -16.28 4.37 4.16
CA GLU A 88 -16.88 3.98 2.89
C GLU A 88 -17.64 5.15 2.24
N LYS A 89 -18.58 5.76 2.97
CA LYS A 89 -19.47 6.80 2.45
C LYS A 89 -18.75 8.12 2.11
N GLU A 90 -17.77 8.52 2.92
CA GLU A 90 -17.17 9.86 2.85
C GLU A 90 -15.76 9.87 2.24
N LEU A 91 -15.00 8.78 2.38
CA LEU A 91 -13.58 8.75 2.02
C LEU A 91 -13.23 7.78 0.89
N GLY A 92 -14.22 7.02 0.41
CA GLY A 92 -14.09 6.09 -0.71
C GLY A 92 -13.23 4.88 -0.37
N TYR A 93 -13.22 4.46 0.90
CA TYR A 93 -12.65 3.17 1.27
C TYR A 93 -13.62 2.05 0.90
N LYS A 94 -13.08 0.87 0.62
CA LYS A 94 -13.84 -0.38 0.55
C LYS A 94 -13.55 -1.20 1.79
N HIS A 95 -14.57 -1.62 2.52
CA HIS A 95 -14.40 -2.54 3.64
C HIS A 95 -14.20 -3.97 3.12
N LEU A 96 -13.07 -4.56 3.50
CA LEU A 96 -12.77 -5.97 3.28
C LEU A 96 -12.79 -6.68 4.63
N HIS A 97 -13.80 -7.49 4.88
CA HIS A 97 -13.88 -8.31 6.09
C HIS A 97 -13.52 -9.76 5.73
N LEU A 98 -12.35 -10.25 6.15
CA LEU A 98 -11.78 -11.49 5.60
C LEU A 98 -12.69 -12.71 5.81
N GLU A 99 -13.31 -12.85 6.99
CA GLU A 99 -14.13 -14.03 7.32
C GLU A 99 -15.35 -14.12 6.39
N THR A 100 -16.07 -13.01 6.21
CA THR A 100 -17.17 -12.88 5.24
C THR A 100 -16.70 -13.17 3.82
N LEU A 101 -15.54 -12.67 3.38
CA LEU A 101 -15.00 -12.99 2.06
C LEU A 101 -14.73 -14.49 1.91
N CYS A 102 -14.21 -15.15 2.94
CA CYS A 102 -13.99 -16.59 2.94
C CYS A 102 -15.33 -17.36 2.86
N GLU A 103 -16.33 -16.97 3.65
CA GLU A 103 -17.69 -17.54 3.63
C GLU A 103 -18.34 -17.40 2.26
N GLU A 104 -18.19 -16.24 1.61
CA GLU A 104 -18.70 -16.02 0.26
C GLU A 104 -18.04 -16.94 -0.77
N GLU A 105 -16.72 -17.11 -0.74
CA GLU A 105 -16.03 -18.01 -1.67
C GLU A 105 -16.42 -19.49 -1.44
N LEU A 106 -16.61 -19.89 -0.18
CA LEU A 106 -17.11 -21.21 0.20
C LEU A 106 -18.52 -21.43 -0.37
N ALA A 107 -19.42 -20.49 -0.13
CA ALA A 107 -20.80 -20.55 -0.61
C ALA A 107 -20.89 -20.55 -2.15
N LYS A 108 -20.08 -19.74 -2.83
CA LYS A 108 -19.97 -19.71 -4.29
C LYS A 108 -19.30 -20.97 -4.87
N GLY A 109 -18.67 -21.80 -4.04
CA GLY A 109 -17.97 -23.01 -4.48
C GLY A 109 -16.81 -22.73 -5.43
N THR A 110 -16.13 -21.59 -5.27
CA THR A 110 -14.98 -21.24 -6.14
C THR A 110 -13.83 -22.22 -5.95
N PRO A 111 -12.86 -22.30 -6.88
CA PRO A 111 -11.69 -23.17 -6.69
C PRO A 111 -10.97 -22.91 -5.35
N GLN A 112 -10.81 -21.64 -4.99
CA GLN A 112 -10.20 -21.23 -3.72
C GLN A 112 -11.12 -21.53 -2.53
N GLY A 113 -12.43 -21.27 -2.63
CA GLY A 113 -13.41 -21.64 -1.62
C GLY A 113 -13.39 -23.13 -1.31
N LYS A 114 -13.35 -24.01 -2.33
CA LYS A 114 -13.24 -25.46 -2.14
C LYS A 114 -11.95 -25.87 -1.43
N GLN A 115 -10.83 -25.23 -1.75
CA GLN A 115 -9.56 -25.48 -1.07
C GLN A 115 -9.62 -25.06 0.41
N MET A 116 -10.14 -23.87 0.71
CA MET A 116 -10.35 -23.41 2.09
C MET A 116 -11.29 -24.36 2.85
N GLY A 117 -12.37 -24.81 2.19
CA GLY A 117 -13.34 -25.74 2.76
C GLY A 117 -12.71 -27.08 3.15
N ALA A 118 -11.71 -27.57 2.42
CA ALA A 118 -10.99 -28.79 2.78
C ALA A 118 -10.21 -28.65 4.11
N PHE A 119 -9.59 -27.49 4.37
CA PHE A 119 -8.95 -27.22 5.66
C PHE A 119 -9.98 -27.12 6.78
N ILE A 120 -11.05 -26.36 6.56
CA ILE A 120 -12.11 -26.17 7.57
C ILE A 120 -12.77 -27.50 7.94
N ASN A 121 -13.15 -28.31 6.95
CA ASN A 121 -13.79 -29.61 7.16
C ASN A 121 -12.87 -30.63 7.85
N SER A 122 -11.55 -30.46 7.75
CA SER A 122 -10.57 -31.29 8.45
C SER A 122 -10.16 -30.74 9.82
N GLY A 123 -10.80 -29.65 10.29
CA GLY A 123 -10.47 -28.97 11.55
C GLY A 123 -9.12 -28.26 11.53
N GLN A 124 -8.57 -28.02 10.33
CA GLN A 124 -7.29 -27.33 10.14
C GLN A 124 -7.50 -25.84 9.90
N VAL A 125 -6.52 -25.04 10.30
CA VAL A 125 -6.51 -23.60 10.07
C VAL A 125 -6.17 -23.31 8.60
N VAL A 126 -6.94 -22.46 7.95
CA VAL A 126 -6.66 -22.01 6.58
C VAL A 126 -5.30 -21.29 6.55
N PRO A 127 -4.34 -21.70 5.70
CA PRO A 127 -3.01 -21.08 5.66
C PRO A 127 -3.05 -19.58 5.31
N PRO A 128 -2.19 -18.74 5.92
CA PRO A 128 -2.15 -17.30 5.63
C PRO A 128 -1.95 -16.97 4.15
N GLN A 129 -1.18 -17.78 3.42
CA GLN A 129 -0.95 -17.59 2.00
C GLN A 129 -2.25 -17.67 1.21
N MET A 130 -3.15 -18.61 1.55
CA MET A 130 -4.43 -18.76 0.88
C MET A 130 -5.36 -17.57 1.16
N GLN A 131 -5.34 -17.04 2.39
CA GLN A 131 -6.07 -15.83 2.75
C GLN A 131 -5.52 -14.59 2.01
N ILE A 132 -4.21 -14.50 1.85
CA ILE A 132 -3.55 -13.40 1.12
C ILE A 132 -3.85 -13.45 -0.37
N GLU A 133 -3.89 -14.64 -0.99
CA GLU A 133 -4.32 -14.78 -2.38
C GLU A 133 -5.77 -14.32 -2.56
N LEU A 134 -6.63 -14.60 -1.58
CA LEU A 134 -8.01 -14.13 -1.59
C LEU A 134 -8.05 -12.60 -1.53
N LEU A 135 -7.34 -12.01 -0.56
CA LEU A 135 -7.26 -10.56 -0.43
C LEU A 135 -6.68 -9.92 -1.68
N ARG A 136 -5.66 -10.50 -2.31
CA ARG A 136 -5.09 -10.01 -3.57
C ARG A 136 -6.16 -9.88 -4.64
N LYS A 137 -7.01 -10.90 -4.83
CA LYS A 137 -8.12 -10.83 -5.76
C LYS A 137 -8.99 -9.59 -5.50
N TYR A 138 -9.46 -9.40 -4.27
CA TYR A 138 -10.35 -8.27 -3.92
C TYR A 138 -9.66 -6.89 -3.95
N LEU A 139 -8.36 -6.83 -3.65
CA LEU A 139 -7.57 -5.59 -3.69
C LEU A 139 -7.34 -5.08 -5.11
N TYR A 140 -7.39 -5.96 -6.12
CA TYR A 140 -7.13 -5.63 -7.52
C TYR A 140 -8.33 -5.89 -8.46
N ASP A 141 -9.49 -6.24 -7.91
CA ASP A 141 -10.71 -6.56 -8.67
C ASP A 141 -11.31 -5.33 -9.37
N ASP A 142 -11.28 -4.18 -8.69
CA ASP A 142 -11.80 -2.92 -9.22
C ASP A 142 -10.69 -1.89 -9.41
N PRO A 143 -10.34 -1.50 -10.66
CA PRO A 143 -9.29 -0.51 -10.92
C PRO A 143 -9.65 0.89 -10.43
N LYS A 144 -10.92 1.17 -10.08
CA LYS A 144 -11.34 2.45 -9.49
C LYS A 144 -11.16 2.49 -7.98
N SER A 145 -11.03 1.33 -7.33
CA SER A 145 -10.85 1.19 -5.89
C SER A 145 -9.38 1.07 -5.53
N ASN A 146 -8.84 2.05 -4.79
CA ASN A 146 -7.45 2.04 -4.33
C ASN A 146 -7.27 2.31 -2.84
N LYS A 147 -8.37 2.35 -2.07
CA LYS A 147 -8.38 2.52 -0.61
C LYS A 147 -9.21 1.41 0.01
N PHE A 148 -8.64 0.73 1.00
CA PHE A 148 -9.24 -0.42 1.63
C PHE A 148 -9.05 -0.35 3.15
N ILE A 149 -10.07 -0.76 3.88
CA ILE A 149 -9.99 -1.03 5.32
C ILE A 149 -10.23 -2.52 5.51
N LEU A 150 -9.25 -3.21 6.07
CA LEU A 150 -9.23 -4.65 6.28
C LEU A 150 -9.54 -4.96 7.74
N THR A 151 -10.47 -5.90 7.99
CA THR A 151 -10.81 -6.39 9.34
C THR A 151 -10.75 -7.91 9.39
N SER A 152 -10.61 -8.47 10.60
CA SER A 152 -10.38 -9.90 10.87
C SER A 152 -9.10 -10.46 10.21
N PHE A 153 -8.19 -9.59 9.76
CA PHE A 153 -6.87 -9.94 9.26
C PHE A 153 -5.97 -8.69 9.16
N PRO A 154 -4.65 -8.83 9.34
CA PRO A 154 -3.96 -9.91 10.03
C PRO A 154 -4.19 -9.83 11.55
N GLU A 155 -4.31 -10.98 12.21
CA GLU A 155 -4.44 -11.09 13.67
C GLU A 155 -3.15 -11.57 14.33
N LYS A 156 -2.31 -12.29 13.57
CA LYS A 156 -1.05 -12.89 14.05
C LYS A 156 0.16 -12.31 13.34
N TYR A 157 1.30 -12.35 14.01
CA TYR A 157 2.59 -11.90 13.45
C TYR A 157 2.89 -12.54 12.09
N GLN A 158 2.67 -13.84 11.94
CA GLN A 158 2.95 -14.55 10.69
C GLN A 158 2.04 -14.07 9.55
N GLU A 159 0.78 -13.76 9.83
CA GLU A 159 -0.18 -13.22 8.84
C GLU A 159 0.25 -11.82 8.40
N PHE A 160 0.61 -10.96 9.36
CA PHE A 160 1.10 -9.61 9.08
C PHE A 160 2.36 -9.64 8.22
N ARG A 161 3.34 -10.46 8.61
CA ARG A 161 4.59 -10.64 7.88
C ARG A 161 4.33 -11.17 6.46
N THR A 162 3.51 -12.22 6.34
CA THR A 162 3.23 -12.83 5.03
C THR A 162 2.50 -11.83 4.11
N PHE A 163 1.61 -10.99 4.65
CA PHE A 163 0.94 -9.94 3.89
C PHE A 163 1.97 -8.94 3.33
N GLU A 164 2.85 -8.39 4.17
CA GLU A 164 3.85 -7.41 3.71
C GLU A 164 4.84 -8.04 2.71
N GLU A 165 5.23 -9.30 2.90
CA GLU A 165 6.14 -10.04 1.99
C GLU A 165 5.53 -10.35 0.62
N ARG A 166 4.22 -10.64 0.57
CA ARG A 166 3.54 -11.11 -0.65
C ARG A 166 2.78 -10.02 -1.40
N LEU A 167 2.47 -8.93 -0.72
CA LEU A 167 1.74 -7.79 -1.27
C LEU A 167 2.59 -6.54 -1.08
N PHE A 168 2.31 -5.79 -0.04
CA PHE A 168 2.97 -4.53 0.24
C PHE A 168 2.77 -4.15 1.73
N PRO A 169 3.63 -3.27 2.27
CA PRO A 169 3.46 -2.73 3.60
C PRO A 169 2.07 -2.17 3.88
N ILE A 170 1.51 -2.54 5.03
CA ILE A 170 0.22 -2.00 5.51
C ILE A 170 0.37 -0.50 5.74
N THR A 171 -0.63 0.27 5.32
CA THR A 171 -0.59 1.75 5.38
C THR A 171 -0.75 2.26 6.81
N GLY A 172 -1.58 1.60 7.61
CA GLY A 172 -1.80 1.97 9.01
C GLY A 172 -2.73 1.01 9.72
N LEU A 173 -2.77 1.13 11.05
CA LEU A 173 -3.62 0.38 11.95
C LEU A 173 -4.56 1.35 12.67
N ILE A 174 -5.82 0.98 12.81
CA ILE A 174 -6.82 1.71 13.60
C ILE A 174 -7.25 0.81 14.74
N ASN A 175 -7.11 1.29 15.97
CA ASN A 175 -7.57 0.57 17.15
C ASN A 175 -8.74 1.32 17.79
N PHE A 176 -9.93 0.71 17.80
CA PHE A 176 -11.14 1.31 18.33
C PHE A 176 -11.23 1.02 19.83
N LEU A 177 -10.84 1.97 20.67
CA LEU A 177 -10.87 1.81 22.12
C LEU A 177 -12.23 2.20 22.72
N LYS A 178 -12.68 1.48 23.74
CA LYS A 178 -13.75 1.97 24.65
C LYS A 178 -13.15 3.02 25.59
N GLU A 179 -13.84 4.14 25.80
CA GLU A 179 -13.40 5.15 26.77
C GLU A 179 -13.24 4.49 28.16
N ASN A 180 -12.14 4.84 28.85
CA ASN A 180 -11.65 4.35 30.15
C ASN A 180 -10.60 3.22 30.19
N LYS A 181 -9.75 3.10 29.17
CA LYS A 181 -8.36 2.71 29.43
C LYS A 181 -7.45 3.79 28.88
N THR A 182 -6.76 4.47 29.80
CA THR A 182 -5.58 5.30 29.55
C THR A 182 -4.48 4.41 28.98
N THR A 183 -4.67 3.91 27.77
CA THR A 183 -3.60 3.32 27.00
C THR A 183 -2.83 4.52 26.48
N ASN A 184 -1.65 4.76 27.03
CA ASN A 184 -0.64 5.65 26.45
C ASN A 184 -0.77 5.54 24.93
N ILE A 185 -1.23 6.61 24.28
CA ILE A 185 -1.49 6.65 22.84
C ILE A 185 -0.16 6.31 22.19
N ALA A 186 0.01 5.03 21.86
CA ALA A 186 1.22 4.52 21.26
C ALA A 186 1.24 5.10 19.86
N LYS A 187 2.02 6.18 19.73
CA LYS A 187 2.70 6.66 18.54
C LYS A 187 2.10 6.09 17.25
N ILE A 188 1.43 6.93 16.48
CA ILE A 188 1.37 6.75 15.03
C ILE A 188 2.84 6.73 14.57
N HIS A 189 3.44 5.54 14.51
CA HIS A 189 4.77 5.36 13.97
C HIS A 189 4.62 5.51 12.47
N ASN A 190 4.76 6.75 12.00
CA ASN A 190 4.96 7.03 10.59
C ASN A 190 6.26 6.31 10.19
N ARG A 191 6.17 5.19 9.48
CA ARG A 191 7.32 4.38 9.01
C ARG A 191 8.24 5.15 8.03
N LEU A 192 7.97 6.42 7.74
CA LEU A 192 8.69 7.20 6.74
C LEU A 192 10.11 7.64 7.12
N ASN A 193 10.64 7.34 8.31
CA ASN A 193 11.96 7.85 8.74
C ASN A 193 13.07 6.82 9.06
N ASN A 194 12.89 5.51 8.85
CA ASN A 194 13.90 4.52 9.29
C ASN A 194 14.59 3.70 8.19
N ASN A 195 14.65 4.17 6.94
CA ASN A 195 15.50 3.57 5.92
C ASN A 195 16.46 4.60 5.29
N ILE A 196 17.36 5.14 6.11
CA ILE A 196 18.70 5.53 5.66
C ILE A 196 19.70 5.04 6.71
N SER A 197 20.01 3.75 6.65
CA SER A 197 21.32 3.24 7.03
C SER A 197 21.70 2.20 5.98
N PHE A 198 22.38 2.67 4.94
CA PHE A 198 23.25 1.81 4.16
C PHE A 198 24.50 1.54 5.00
N LEU A 199 24.90 0.26 5.03
CA LEU A 199 26.06 -0.34 5.71
C LEU A 199 25.83 -0.72 7.18
#